data_AF-A0A060BMJ4-F1
#
_entry.id   AF-A0A060BMJ4-F1
#
_cell.length_a   1.000
_cell.length_b   1.000
_cell.length_c   1.000
_cell.angle_alpha   90.00
_cell.angle_beta   90.00
_cell.angle_gamma   90.00
#
_symmetry.space_group_name_H-M   'P 1'
#
loop_
_entity.id
_entity.type
_entity.pdbx_description
1 polymer ?
#
loop_
_entity_poly.entity_id
_entity_poly.type
_entity_poly.pdbx_seq_one_letter_code
_entity_poly.pdbx_strand_id
1 'polypeptide(L)'
;MIDLIGFDTYQFDRGQYLSAMAKGLAIIDSIGKARDKVIAITETGCEGIPDSKWWTGTLLPAVKDYPIAYLLVWRNARERITHFYAPYPGQASAADFVDFYKNPRTLFASDVDLYK
;
A
#
# COMPACT_ATOMS: atom_id res chain seq x y z
N MET A 1 -14.55 14.62 -15.51
CA MET A 1 -14.85 14.60 -14.05
C MET A 1 -13.87 13.64 -13.41
N ILE A 2 -13.36 13.95 -12.21
CA ILE A 2 -12.43 13.10 -11.45
C ILE A 2 -13.05 12.87 -10.07
N ASP A 3 -13.08 11.61 -9.64
CA ASP A 3 -13.73 11.18 -8.40
C ASP A 3 -12.72 10.73 -7.33
N LEU A 4 -11.58 10.19 -7.78
CA LEU A 4 -10.49 9.71 -6.95
C LEU A 4 -9.17 10.30 -7.40
N ILE A 5 -8.34 10.70 -6.44
CA ILE A 5 -6.99 11.20 -6.66
C ILE A 5 -6.02 10.19 -6.04
N GLY A 6 -5.20 9.59 -6.88
CA GLY A 6 -4.19 8.65 -6.44
C GLY A 6 -2.82 8.99 -7.00
N PHE A 7 -1.82 8.27 -6.51
CA PHE A 7 -0.50 8.24 -7.11
C PHE A 7 0.10 6.85 -6.93
N ASP A 8 1.10 6.59 -7.77
CA ASP A 8 1.84 5.34 -7.79
C ASP A 8 3.27 5.61 -7.29
N THR A 9 3.78 4.76 -6.41
CA THR A 9 5.16 4.86 -5.92
C THR A 9 5.70 3.49 -5.55
N TYR A 10 6.93 3.16 -5.95
CA TYR A 10 7.52 1.84 -5.73
C TYR A 10 8.85 1.93 -4.99
N GLN A 11 9.12 0.94 -4.14
CA GLN A 11 10.35 0.88 -3.36
C GLN A 11 11.48 0.22 -4.16
N PHE A 12 12.33 1.06 -4.76
CA PHE A 12 13.65 0.66 -5.26
C PHE A 12 14.75 0.94 -4.22
N ASP A 13 14.61 2.05 -3.50
CA ASP A 13 15.40 2.42 -2.32
C ASP A 13 14.44 2.83 -1.20
N ARG A 14 14.70 2.38 0.04
CA ARG A 14 13.77 2.61 1.16
C ARG A 14 13.68 4.09 1.55
N GLY A 15 14.79 4.82 1.53
CA GLY A 15 14.81 6.23 1.91
C GLY A 15 14.05 7.10 0.91
N GLN A 16 14.34 6.91 -0.38
CA GLN A 16 13.64 7.60 -1.46
C GLN A 16 12.16 7.24 -1.50
N TYR A 17 11.82 5.98 -1.30
CA TYR A 17 10.43 5.52 -1.23
C TYR A 17 9.64 6.21 -0.12
N LEU A 18 10.18 6.24 1.10
CA LEU A 18 9.50 6.89 2.23
C LEU A 18 9.35 8.41 2.01
N SER A 19 10.37 9.06 1.43
CA SER A 19 10.28 10.48 1.07
C SER A 19 9.23 10.75 -0.01
N ALA A 20 9.19 9.93 -1.06
CA ALA A 20 8.22 10.03 -2.14
C ALA A 20 6.79 9.75 -1.65
N MET A 21 6.61 8.71 -0.83
CA MET A 21 5.33 8.35 -0.21
C MET A 21 4.80 9.49 0.66
N ALA A 22 5.63 10.03 1.56
CA ALA A 22 5.23 11.14 2.44
C ALA A 22 4.85 12.40 1.64
N LYS A 23 5.63 12.74 0.60
CA LYS A 23 5.34 13.87 -0.28
C LYS A 23 4.06 13.66 -1.08
N GLY A 24 3.87 12.47 -1.67
CA GLY A 24 2.69 12.13 -2.45
C GLY A 24 1.42 12.20 -1.62
N LEU A 25 1.42 11.57 -0.43
CA LEU A 25 0.31 11.60 0.51
C LEU A 25 -0.04 13.02 0.96
N ALA A 26 0.95 13.84 1.32
CA ALA A 26 0.72 15.23 1.70
C ALA A 26 0.06 16.05 0.58
N ILE A 27 0.46 15.81 -0.68
CA ILE A 27 -0.13 16.49 -1.84
C ILE A 27 -1.57 16.03 -2.05
N ILE A 28 -1.83 14.72 -2.15
CA ILE A 28 -3.18 14.23 -2.45
C ILE A 28 -4.14 14.50 -1.30
N ASP A 29 -3.70 14.45 -0.04
CA ASP A 29 -4.52 14.77 1.13
C ASP A 29 -4.97 16.24 1.12
N SER A 30 -4.06 17.16 0.80
CA SER A 30 -4.37 18.58 0.62
C SER A 30 -5.40 18.80 -0.49
N ILE A 31 -5.22 18.15 -1.65
CA ILE A 31 -6.14 18.29 -2.78
C ILE A 31 -7.50 17.62 -2.47
N GLY A 32 -7.49 16.44 -1.86
CA GLY A 32 -8.68 15.68 -1.48
C GLY A 32 -9.58 16.49 -0.55
N LYS A 33 -9.01 17.12 0.47
CA LYS A 33 -9.71 18.04 1.37
C LYS A 33 -10.25 19.29 0.65
N ALA A 34 -9.45 19.89 -0.23
CA ALA A 34 -9.82 21.12 -0.94
C ALA A 34 -10.89 20.91 -2.02
N ARG A 35 -11.01 19.70 -2.57
CA ARG A 35 -11.87 19.39 -3.72
C ARG A 35 -12.96 18.38 -3.42
N ASP A 36 -13.09 17.96 -2.17
CA ASP A 36 -14.02 16.91 -1.73
C ASP A 36 -13.85 15.64 -2.57
N LYS A 37 -12.62 15.11 -2.58
CA LYS A 37 -12.24 13.92 -3.37
C LYS A 37 -11.66 12.83 -2.49
N VAL A 38 -11.95 11.59 -2.88
CA VAL A 38 -11.37 10.40 -2.27
C VAL A 38 -9.90 10.29 -2.67
N ILE A 39 -9.05 9.88 -1.73
CA ILE A 39 -7.62 9.68 -1.97
C ILE A 39 -7.24 8.20 -1.85
N ALA A 40 -6.28 7.74 -2.64
CA ALA A 40 -5.77 6.38 -2.56
C ALA A 40 -4.30 6.29 -2.97
N ILE A 41 -3.64 5.19 -2.58
CA ILE A 41 -2.37 4.77 -3.18
C ILE A 41 -2.73 3.74 -4.23
N THR A 42 -2.77 4.17 -5.49
CA THR A 42 -3.29 3.38 -6.61
C THR A 42 -2.35 2.23 -6.98
N GLU A 43 -1.04 2.41 -6.81
CA GLU A 43 -0.05 1.33 -6.86
C GLU A 43 1.13 1.57 -5.91
N THR A 44 1.60 0.50 -5.28
CA THR A 44 2.86 0.48 -4.55
C THR A 44 3.46 -0.92 -4.44
N GLY A 45 4.64 -1.03 -3.85
CA GLY A 45 5.24 -2.31 -3.50
C GLY A 45 6.76 -2.29 -3.50
N CYS A 46 7.33 -3.38 -2.98
CA CYS A 46 8.76 -3.69 -3.08
C CYS A 46 8.91 -5.04 -3.79
N GLU A 47 9.47 -5.05 -5.00
CA GLU A 47 9.57 -6.27 -5.82
C GLU A 47 10.34 -7.36 -5.06
N GLY A 48 9.74 -8.55 -4.93
CA GLY A 48 10.33 -9.69 -4.23
C GLY A 48 10.25 -9.61 -2.70
N ILE A 49 9.91 -8.45 -2.14
CA ILE A 49 9.75 -8.17 -0.70
C ILE A 49 10.91 -8.76 0.14
N PRO A 50 12.16 -8.32 -0.08
CA PRO A 50 13.33 -8.88 0.58
C PRO A 50 13.40 -8.58 2.09
N ASP A 51 12.76 -7.49 2.54
CA ASP A 51 12.62 -7.15 3.96
C ASP A 51 11.46 -7.96 4.57
N SER A 52 11.77 -8.86 5.51
CA SER A 52 10.77 -9.70 6.17
C SER A 52 9.81 -8.91 7.05
N LYS A 53 10.10 -7.64 7.35
CA LYS A 53 9.27 -6.71 8.12
C LYS A 53 8.74 -5.54 7.29
N TRP A 54 8.66 -5.71 5.97
CA TRP A 54 8.28 -4.63 5.08
C TRP A 54 6.87 -4.09 5.32
N TRP A 55 5.89 -4.96 5.62
CA TRP A 55 4.48 -4.56 5.72
C TRP A 55 4.22 -3.74 6.98
N THR A 56 4.63 -4.24 8.15
CA THR A 56 4.38 -3.57 9.43
C THR A 56 5.47 -2.56 9.80
N GLY A 57 6.70 -2.75 9.29
CA GLY A 57 7.86 -1.92 9.61
C GLY A 57 8.18 -0.83 8.58
N THR A 58 7.60 -0.90 7.37
CA THR A 58 7.81 0.12 6.32
C THR A 58 6.50 0.67 5.79
N LEU A 59 5.65 -0.18 5.22
CA LEU A 59 4.45 0.26 4.51
C LEU A 59 3.42 0.88 5.45
N LEU A 60 2.98 0.15 6.47
CA LEU A 60 1.94 0.59 7.40
C LEU A 60 2.30 1.90 8.12
N PRO A 61 3.52 2.07 8.70
CA PRO A 61 3.89 3.33 9.34
C PRO A 61 3.91 4.52 8.40
N ALA A 62 4.19 4.31 7.10
CA ALA A 62 4.24 5.38 6.12
C ALA A 62 2.86 5.93 5.73
N VAL A 63 1.79 5.12 5.88
CA VAL A 63 0.46 5.45 5.36
C VAL A 63 -0.60 5.63 6.46
N LYS A 64 -0.37 5.11 7.67
CA LYS A 64 -1.37 5.03 8.76
C LYS A 64 -2.01 6.35 9.20
N ASP A 65 -1.36 7.48 8.93
CA ASP A 65 -1.79 8.82 9.38
C ASP A 65 -2.62 9.56 8.31
N TYR A 66 -2.86 8.93 7.16
CA TYR A 66 -3.64 9.50 6.05
C TYR A 66 -4.97 8.77 5.83
N PRO A 67 -6.06 9.47 5.46
CA PRO A 67 -7.37 8.87 5.24
C PRO A 67 -7.49 8.27 3.82
N ILE A 68 -6.59 7.34 3.47
CA ILE A 68 -6.65 6.65 2.18
C ILE A 68 -7.80 5.65 2.14
N ALA A 69 -8.54 5.63 1.02
CA ALA A 69 -9.63 4.67 0.82
C ALA A 69 -9.11 3.26 0.52
N TYR A 70 -8.01 3.16 -0.21
CA TYR A 70 -7.30 1.89 -0.42
C TYR A 70 -5.82 2.10 -0.76
N LEU A 71 -5.09 1.01 -0.66
CA LEU A 71 -3.72 0.84 -1.11
C LEU A 71 -3.63 -0.48 -1.87
N LEU A 72 -3.07 -0.45 -3.08
CA LEU A 72 -2.94 -1.65 -3.92
C LEU A 72 -1.47 -1.97 -4.20
N VAL A 73 -1.09 -3.23 -3.98
CA VAL A 73 0.20 -3.77 -4.44
C VAL A 73 0.05 -4.48 -5.77
N TRP A 74 1.12 -4.46 -6.57
CA TRP A 74 1.09 -5.02 -7.91
C TRP A 74 1.04 -6.55 -7.93
N ARG A 75 0.93 -7.12 -9.13
CA ARG A 75 0.71 -8.56 -9.37
C ARG A 75 1.82 -9.46 -8.82
N ASN A 76 1.48 -10.73 -8.61
CA ASN A 76 2.44 -11.82 -8.49
C ASN A 76 2.56 -12.54 -9.84
N ALA A 77 3.71 -12.40 -10.52
CA ALA A 77 3.92 -12.95 -11.86
C ALA A 77 4.28 -14.43 -11.86
N ARG A 78 3.37 -15.26 -12.38
CA ARG A 78 3.64 -16.69 -12.60
C ARG A 78 4.80 -16.94 -13.58
N GLU A 79 4.97 -16.05 -14.57
CA GLU A 79 5.92 -16.18 -15.67
C GLU A 79 7.31 -15.61 -15.35
N ARG A 80 7.42 -14.86 -14.24
CA ARG A 80 8.69 -14.31 -13.74
C ARG A 80 8.66 -14.37 -12.22
N ILE A 81 9.11 -15.50 -11.66
CA ILE A 81 8.95 -15.85 -10.24
C ILE A 81 9.57 -14.86 -9.24
N THR A 82 10.46 -13.97 -9.69
CA THR A 82 11.03 -12.90 -8.86
C THR A 82 10.20 -11.62 -8.86
N HIS A 83 9.21 -11.49 -9.75
CA HIS A 83 8.36 -10.31 -9.92
C HIS A 83 7.03 -10.49 -9.18
N PHE A 84 7.04 -10.20 -7.89
CA PHE A 84 5.86 -10.26 -7.03
C PHE A 84 5.89 -9.13 -6.00
N TYR A 85 4.70 -8.71 -5.54
CA TYR A 85 4.54 -7.61 -4.59
C TYR A 85 3.62 -7.94 -3.42
N ALA A 86 2.95 -9.09 -3.45
CA ALA A 86 2.33 -9.73 -2.29
C ALA A 86 3.08 -11.03 -1.94
N PRO A 87 3.17 -11.45 -0.67
CA PRO A 87 3.83 -12.69 -0.33
C PRO A 87 3.01 -13.90 -0.78
N TYR A 88 3.65 -15.06 -0.76
CA TYR A 88 3.04 -16.37 -0.90
C TYR A 88 3.45 -17.26 0.29
N PRO A 89 2.78 -18.40 0.54
CA PRO A 89 3.15 -19.29 1.65
C PRO A 89 4.63 -19.67 1.61
N GLY A 90 5.36 -19.41 2.71
CA GLY A 90 6.80 -19.64 2.82
C GLY A 90 7.70 -18.49 2.37
N GLN A 91 7.16 -17.41 1.78
CA GLN A 91 7.95 -16.21 1.46
C GLN A 91 8.36 -15.46 2.75
N ALA A 92 9.53 -14.82 2.74
CA ALA A 92 10.17 -14.23 3.92
C ALA A 92 9.32 -13.22 4.71
N SER A 93 8.46 -12.46 4.03
CA SER A 93 7.55 -11.45 4.63
C SER A 93 6.16 -11.99 4.95
N ALA A 94 5.85 -13.27 4.68
CA ALA A 94 4.50 -13.82 4.80
C ALA A 94 3.94 -13.70 6.24
N ALA A 95 4.76 -13.95 7.25
CA ALA A 95 4.35 -13.80 8.65
C ALA A 95 4.01 -12.35 9.00
N ASP A 96 4.81 -11.40 8.51
CA ASP A 96 4.59 -9.97 8.70
C ASP A 96 3.36 -9.46 7.94
N PHE A 97 3.05 -10.03 6.78
CA PHE A 97 1.81 -9.74 6.08
C PHE A 97 0.57 -10.23 6.83
N VAL A 98 0.67 -11.34 7.57
CA VAL A 98 -0.42 -11.77 8.46
C VAL A 98 -0.60 -10.77 9.60
N ASP A 99 0.47 -10.20 10.14
CA ASP A 99 0.40 -9.15 11.16
C ASP A 99 -0.20 -7.85 10.57
N PHE A 100 0.16 -7.51 9.33
CA PHE A 100 -0.44 -6.42 8.58
C PHE A 100 -1.94 -6.64 8.36
N TYR A 101 -2.36 -7.83 7.91
CA TYR A 101 -3.76 -8.23 7.72
C TYR A 101 -4.58 -8.10 9.01
N LYS A 102 -4.00 -8.47 10.16
CA LYS A 102 -4.66 -8.39 11.47
C LYS A 102 -4.70 -6.97 12.04
N ASN A 103 -4.04 -5.99 11.42
CA ASN A 103 -3.98 -4.65 11.95
C ASN A 103 -5.37 -3.98 11.86
N PRO A 104 -5.85 -3.30 12.91
CA PRO A 104 -7.17 -2.65 12.88
C PRO A 104 -7.28 -1.50 11.87
N ARG A 105 -6.17 -1.03 11.29
CA ARG A 105 -6.17 -0.04 10.21
C ARG A 105 -6.29 -0.64 8.81
N THR A 106 -6.24 -1.96 8.67
CA THR A 106 -6.42 -2.63 7.38
C THR A 106 -7.78 -3.31 7.33
N LEU A 107 -8.36 -3.32 6.13
CA LEU A 107 -9.59 -4.03 5.82
C LEU A 107 -9.33 -4.92 4.61
N PHE A 108 -9.78 -6.16 4.69
CA PHE A 108 -9.77 -7.13 3.61
C PHE A 108 -11.21 -7.53 3.28
N ALA A 109 -11.39 -8.37 2.25
CA ALA A 109 -12.71 -8.68 1.70
C ALA A 109 -13.71 -9.23 2.75
N SER A 110 -13.24 -9.91 3.80
CA SER A 110 -14.10 -10.40 4.88
C SER A 110 -14.64 -9.32 5.82
N ASP A 111 -14.03 -8.14 5.80
CA ASP A 111 -14.25 -7.10 6.81
C ASP A 111 -15.24 -6.03 6.34
N VAL A 112 -15.64 -6.06 5.07
CA VAL A 112 -16.42 -4.98 4.43
C VAL A 112 -17.62 -5.50 3.67
N ASP A 113 -18.70 -4.71 3.68
CA ASP A 113 -19.83 -4.84 2.76
C ASP A 113 -20.12 -3.45 2.17
N LEU A 114 -19.59 -3.21 0.97
CA LEU A 114 -19.52 -1.88 0.36
C LEU A 114 -20.78 -1.49 -0.44
N TYR A 115 -21.69 -2.43 -0.69
CA TYR A 115 -22.78 -2.25 -1.64
C TYR A 115 -24.17 -2.48 -1.02
N LYS A 116 -24.28 -2.39 0.30
CA LYS A 116 -25.58 -2.34 0.99
C LYS A 116 -26.35 -1.07 0.67
#